data_AF-A0A9D6DWL7-F1
#
_entry.id   AF-A0A9D6DWL7-F1
#
_cell.length_a   1.000
_cell.length_b   1.000
_cell.length_c   1.000
_cell.angle_alpha   90.00
_cell.angle_beta   90.00
_cell.angle_gamma   90.00
#
_symmetry.space_group_name_H-M   'P 1'
#
loop_
_entity.id
_entity.type
_entity.pdbx_description
1 polymer ?
#
loop_
_entity_poly.entity_id
_entity_poly.type
_entity_poly.pdbx_seq_one_letter_code
_entity_poly.pdbx_strand_id
1 'polypeptide(L)'
;MRRIKLTREEKTIEDALVRGEYVPVSKEKFEEIARAIETHRKNAVLNIRINQGDLDALKTKAKKLGVKYQTFISEILHRVAHG
;
A
#
# COMPACT_ATOMS: atom_id res chain seq x y z
N MET A 1 24.86 0.55 -13.75
CA MET A 1 23.69 0.76 -12.88
C MET A 1 22.46 0.95 -13.74
N ARG A 2 21.37 0.20 -13.53
CA ARG A 2 20.12 0.38 -14.31
C ARG A 2 19.50 1.73 -13.93
N ARG A 3 19.29 2.63 -14.90
CA ARG A 3 18.54 3.88 -14.70
C ARG A 3 17.10 3.51 -14.38
N ILE A 4 16.69 3.70 -13.13
CA ILE A 4 15.28 3.63 -12.74
C ILE A 4 14.61 4.88 -13.33
N LYS A 5 13.54 4.69 -14.11
CA LYS A 5 12.77 5.79 -14.67
C LYS A 5 11.73 6.19 -13.63
N LEU A 6 11.97 7.29 -12.93
CA LEU A 6 11.02 7.87 -11.98
C LEU A 6 9.72 8.25 -12.70
N THR A 7 8.60 7.98 -12.05
CA THR A 7 7.30 8.51 -12.44
C THR A 7 7.27 10.02 -12.21
N ARG A 8 6.25 10.71 -12.78
CA ARG A 8 6.12 12.16 -12.64
C ARG A 8 5.92 12.59 -11.18
N GLU A 9 5.21 11.78 -10.40
CA GLU A 9 5.00 12.02 -8.96
C GLU A 9 6.30 11.87 -8.18
N GLU A 10 7.02 10.77 -8.38
CA GLU A 10 8.30 10.52 -7.70
C GLU A 10 9.34 11.61 -8.02
N LYS A 11 9.39 12.07 -9.28
CA LYS A 11 10.27 13.17 -9.67
C LYS A 11 9.89 14.50 -9.00
N THR A 12 8.59 14.76 -8.85
CA THR A 12 8.12 15.98 -8.16
C THR A 12 8.53 15.97 -6.68
N ILE A 13 8.44 14.81 -6.03
CA ILE A 13 8.89 14.61 -4.65
C ILE A 13 10.41 14.82 -4.53
N GLU A 14 11.18 14.25 -5.46
CA GLU A 14 12.64 14.42 -5.49
C GLU A 14 13.03 15.89 -5.69
N ASP A 15 12.42 16.58 -6.65
CA ASP A 15 12.74 17.99 -6.91
C ASP A 15 12.35 18.88 -5.71
N ALA A 16 11.23 18.60 -5.03
CA ALA A 16 10.82 19.31 -3.81
C ALA A 16 11.79 19.07 -2.63
N LEU A 17 12.37 17.87 -2.55
CA LEU A 17 13.41 17.54 -1.57
C LEU A 17 14.68 18.35 -1.82
N VAL A 18 15.14 18.41 -3.08
CA VAL A 18 16.32 19.19 -3.47
C VAL A 18 16.11 20.69 -3.23
N ARG A 19 14.89 21.19 -3.44
CA ARG A 19 14.53 22.59 -3.17
C ARG A 19 14.35 22.91 -1.69
N GLY A 20 14.43 21.93 -0.79
CA GLY A 20 14.31 22.14 0.65
C GLY A 20 12.90 22.52 1.12
N GLU A 21 11.87 22.12 0.36
CA GLU A 21 10.47 22.45 0.68
C GLU A 21 9.91 21.67 1.87
N TYR A 22 10.55 20.56 2.27
CA TYR A 22 10.10 19.75 3.39
C TYR A 22 10.57 20.31 4.73
N VAL A 23 9.61 20.62 5.60
CA VAL A 23 9.86 21.02 6.98
C VAL A 23 9.70 19.84 7.93
N PRO A 24 10.54 19.71 8.98
CA PRO A 24 10.37 18.68 9.99
C PRO A 24 9.05 18.90 10.75
N VAL A 25 8.27 17.83 10.87
CA VAL A 25 7.05 17.82 11.70
C VAL A 25 7.40 17.66 13.19
N SER A 26 6.44 17.93 14.08
CA SER A 26 6.62 17.66 15.51
C SER A 26 6.90 16.17 15.77
N LYS A 27 7.62 15.86 16.85
CA LYS A 27 7.97 14.48 17.22
C LYS A 27 6.74 13.59 17.36
N GLU A 28 5.67 14.09 17.98
CA GLU A 28 4.41 13.36 18.15
C GLU A 28 3.76 13.00 16.80
N LYS A 29 3.76 13.96 15.85
CA LYS A 29 3.21 13.75 14.51
C LYS A 29 4.05 12.76 13.71
N PHE A 30 5.37 12.84 13.84
CA PHE A 30 6.28 11.88 13.22
C PHE A 30 6.02 10.46 13.73
N GLU A 31 5.90 10.28 15.05
CA GLU A 31 5.63 8.98 15.65
C GLU A 31 4.25 8.42 15.28
N GLU A 32 3.22 9.27 15.18
CA GLU A 32 1.89 8.88 14.68
C GLU A 32 1.98 8.31 13.25
N ILE A 33 2.66 9.03 12.35
CA ILE A 33 2.85 8.60 10.96
C ILE A 33 3.67 7.30 10.91
N ALA A 34 4.75 7.21 11.69
CA ALA A 34 5.59 6.03 11.74
C ALA A 34 4.80 4.79 12.22
N ARG A 35 4.00 4.92 13.28
CA ARG A 35 3.13 3.84 13.78
C ARG A 35 2.09 3.42 12.75
N ALA A 36 1.47 4.37 12.05
CA ALA A 36 0.53 4.06 10.98
C ALA A 36 1.19 3.25 9.85
N ILE A 37 2.38 3.67 9.40
CA ILE A 37 3.15 2.96 8.37
C ILE A 37 3.52 1.55 8.84
N GLU A 38 3.96 1.41 10.09
CA GLU A 38 4.31 0.11 10.67
C GLU A 38 3.10 -0.82 10.76
N THR A 39 1.94 -0.29 11.14
CA THR A 39 0.69 -1.06 11.24
C THR A 39 0.21 -1.55 9.86
N HIS A 40 0.41 -0.75 8.81
CA HIS A 40 0.10 -1.14 7.43
C HIS A 40 1.16 -2.04 6.79
N ARG A 41 2.30 -2.29 7.46
CA ARG A 41 3.38 -3.09 6.91
C ARG A 41 2.96 -4.56 6.81
N LYS A 42 2.89 -5.07 5.58
CA LYS A 42 2.65 -6.48 5.28
C LYS A 42 3.92 -7.29 5.52
N ASN A 43 4.11 -7.80 6.74
CA ASN A 43 5.30 -8.55 7.17
C ASN A 43 5.07 -10.07 7.37
N ALA A 44 3.81 -10.53 7.31
CA ALA A 44 3.45 -11.95 7.46
C ALA A 44 2.89 -12.53 6.16
N VAL A 45 3.16 -13.82 5.92
CA VAL A 45 2.64 -14.57 4.78
C VAL A 45 1.49 -15.47 5.23
N LEU A 46 0.37 -15.40 4.52
CA LEU A 46 -0.82 -16.20 4.78
C LEU A 46 -1.10 -17.10 3.57
N ASN A 47 -1.03 -18.41 3.75
CA ASN A 47 -1.35 -19.41 2.72
C ASN A 47 -2.77 -19.95 2.95
N ILE A 48 -3.68 -19.75 1.98
CA ILE A 48 -5.08 -20.18 2.07
C ILE A 48 -5.44 -21.02 0.84
N ARG A 49 -6.14 -22.14 1.04
CA ARG A 49 -6.81 -22.86 -0.04
C ARG A 49 -8.24 -22.35 -0.18
N ILE A 50 -8.64 -22.04 -1.41
CA ILE A 50 -10.00 -21.64 -1.75
C ILE A 50 -10.42 -22.39 -3.02
N ASN A 51 -11.73 -22.53 -3.20
CA ASN A 51 -12.27 -23.15 -4.41
C ASN A 51 -12.05 -22.25 -5.63
N GLN A 52 -11.96 -22.86 -6.81
CA GLN A 52 -11.74 -22.13 -8.06
C GLN A 52 -12.85 -21.09 -8.33
N GLY A 53 -14.12 -21.45 -8.07
CA GLY A 53 -15.25 -20.54 -8.26
C GLY A 53 -15.16 -19.27 -7.40
N ASP A 54 -14.73 -19.40 -6.14
CA ASP A 54 -14.54 -18.26 -5.24
C ASP A 54 -13.38 -17.36 -5.70
N LEU A 55 -12.28 -17.97 -6.14
CA LEU A 55 -11.13 -17.25 -6.69
C LEU A 55 -11.53 -16.40 -7.91
N ASP A 56 -12.34 -16.95 -8.80
CA ASP A 56 -12.78 -16.25 -10.01
C ASP A 56 -13.80 -15.14 -9.70
N ALA A 57 -14.68 -15.35 -8.72
CA ALA A 57 -15.56 -14.30 -8.21
C ALA A 57 -14.77 -13.14 -7.59
N LEU A 58 -13.75 -13.43 -6.77
CA LEU A 58 -12.87 -12.42 -6.17
C LEU A 58 -12.09 -11.63 -7.22
N LYS A 59 -11.52 -12.31 -8.22
CA LYS A 59 -10.85 -11.66 -9.36
C LYS A 59 -11.78 -10.74 -10.13
N THR A 60 -13.02 -11.17 -10.36
CA THR A 60 -14.04 -10.38 -11.06
C THR A 60 -14.39 -9.12 -10.28
N LYS A 61 -14.60 -9.23 -8.95
CA LYS A 61 -14.84 -8.06 -8.08
C LYS A 61 -13.67 -7.10 -8.07
N ALA A 62 -12.45 -7.60 -7.92
CA ALA A 62 -11.23 -6.78 -7.93
C ALA A 62 -11.05 -6.04 -9.27
N LYS A 63 -11.31 -6.73 -10.40
CA LYS A 63 -11.26 -6.12 -11.74
C LYS A 63 -12.27 -4.99 -11.89
N LYS A 64 -13.51 -5.15 -11.39
CA LYS A 64 -14.53 -4.08 -11.39
C LYS A 64 -14.08 -2.85 -10.61
N LEU A 65 -13.29 -3.04 -9.56
CA LEU A 65 -12.72 -1.97 -8.73
C LEU A 65 -11.38 -1.42 -9.27
N GLY A 66 -10.86 -1.98 -10.37
CA GLY A 66 -9.57 -1.55 -10.95
C GLY A 66 -8.35 -1.91 -10.09
N VAL A 67 -8.47 -2.85 -9.16
CA VAL A 67 -7.38 -3.26 -8.25
C VAL A 67 -6.95 -4.71 -8.51
N LYS A 68 -5.71 -5.04 -8.13
CA LYS A 68 -5.24 -6.43 -8.15
C LYS A 68 -6.05 -7.27 -7.15
N TYR A 69 -6.35 -8.52 -7.49
CA TYR A 69 -7.14 -9.39 -6.63
C TYR A 69 -6.46 -9.65 -5.27
N GLN A 70 -5.13 -9.71 -5.22
CA GLN A 70 -4.40 -9.84 -3.96
C GLN A 70 -4.57 -8.60 -3.07
N THR A 71 -4.57 -7.40 -3.67
CA THR A 71 -4.82 -6.14 -2.94
C THR A 71 -6.24 -6.14 -2.38
N PHE A 72 -7.23 -6.52 -3.20
CA PHE A 72 -8.62 -6.63 -2.77
C PHE A 72 -8.80 -7.60 -1.59
N ILE A 73 -8.20 -8.78 -1.66
CA ILE A 73 -8.24 -9.76 -0.56
C ILE A 73 -7.55 -9.21 0.69
N SER A 74 -6.38 -8.56 0.53
CA SER A 74 -5.67 -7.94 1.65
C SER A 74 -6.53 -6.90 2.38
N GLU A 75 -7.24 -6.06 1.63
CA GLU A 75 -8.11 -5.02 2.18
C GLU A 75 -9.31 -5.60 2.93
N ILE A 76 -9.92 -6.67 2.40
CA ILE A 76 -11.01 -7.36 3.11
C ILE A 76 -10.50 -7.91 4.45
N LEU A 77 -9.36 -8.62 4.44
CA LEU A 77 -8.78 -9.18 5.66
C LEU A 77 -8.44 -8.10 6.69
N HIS A 78 -7.86 -6.98 6.24
CA HIS A 78 -7.56 -5.85 7.10
C HIS A 78 -8.83 -5.25 7.73
N ARG A 79 -9.88 -5.01 6.93
CA ARG A 79 -11.17 -4.51 7.42
C ARG A 79 -11.85 -5.46 8.40
N VAL A 80 -11.70 -6.77 8.23
CA VAL A 80 -12.26 -7.77 9.15
C VAL A 80 -11.46 -7.85 10.45
N ALA A 81 -10.13 -7.70 10.40
CA ALA A 81 -9.27 -7.80 11.57
C ALA A 81 -9.29 -6.54 12.46
N HIS A 82 -9.52 -5.36 11.87
CA HIS A 82 -9.56 -4.07 12.57
C HIS A 82 -10.95 -3.43 12.60
N GLY A 83 -11.97 -4.16 12.12
CA GLY A 83 -13.37 -3.75 12.17
C GLY A 83 -14.02 -4.03 13.51
#